data_AF-A0A7K1ZTK6-F1
#
_entry.id   AF-A0A7K1ZTK6-F1
#
_cell.length_a   1.000
_cell.length_b   1.000
_cell.length_c   1.000
_cell.angle_alpha   90.00
_cell.angle_beta   90.00
_cell.angle_gamma   90.00
#
_symmetry.space_group_name_H-M   'P 1'
#
loop_
_entity.id
_entity.type
_entity.pdbx_description
1 polymer ?
#
loop_
_entity_poly.entity_id
_entity_poly.type
_entity_poly.pdbx_seq_one_letter_code
_entity_poly.pdbx_strand_id
1 'polypeptide(L)'
;MHIGYTAEQEALRDELRAYYDELLTDDVREALAEEPGVGPAHRRIVRQMGSDGWLAVGWPEEYGGRGLSAVEQFIVFDESVALGAPIPMLTINTVGPTIMQYGTDEQK
;
A
#
# COMPACT_ATOMS: atom_id res chain seq x y z
N MET A 1 -4.96 -27.12 -12.72
CA MET A 1 -5.42 -25.78 -12.29
C MET A 1 -5.22 -25.69 -10.80
N HIS A 2 -4.38 -24.77 -10.34
CA HIS A 2 -4.15 -24.52 -8.92
C HIS A 2 -4.82 -23.19 -8.58
N ILE A 3 -5.69 -23.20 -7.57
CA ILE A 3 -6.41 -22.01 -7.10
C ILE A 3 -6.00 -21.83 -5.64
N GLY A 4 -5.02 -20.96 -5.43
CA GLY A 4 -4.37 -20.73 -4.15
C GLY A 4 -3.11 -19.88 -4.35
N TYR A 5 -2.61 -19.34 -3.25
CA TYR A 5 -1.35 -18.60 -3.24
C TYR A 5 -0.15 -19.56 -3.26
N THR A 6 0.96 -19.09 -3.85
CA THR A 6 2.25 -19.77 -3.70
C THR A 6 2.80 -19.57 -2.28
N ALA A 7 3.85 -20.30 -1.92
CA ALA A 7 4.49 -20.15 -0.61
C ALA A 7 5.05 -18.73 -0.41
N GLU A 8 5.57 -18.12 -1.47
CA GLU A 8 6.09 -16.75 -1.47
C GLU A 8 4.95 -15.73 -1.27
N GLN A 9 3.79 -15.98 -1.85
CA GLN A 9 2.60 -15.13 -1.71
C GLN A 9 1.98 -15.24 -0.31
N GLU A 10 1.95 -16.43 0.29
CA GLU A 10 1.56 -16.58 1.70
C GLU A 10 2.58 -15.90 2.63
N ALA A 11 3.88 -16.00 2.33
CA ALA A 11 4.90 -15.30 3.11
C ALA A 11 4.75 -13.76 3.04
N LEU A 12 4.44 -13.21 1.85
CA LEU A 12 4.11 -11.78 1.69
C LEU A 12 2.91 -11.38 2.54
N ARG A 13 1.88 -12.23 2.57
CA ARG A 13 0.68 -11.99 3.39
C ARG A 13 1.01 -11.95 4.87
N ASP A 14 1.81 -12.89 5.36
CA ASP A 14 2.25 -12.94 6.76
C ASP A 14 3.14 -11.74 7.12
N GLU A 15 4.02 -11.31 6.20
CA GLU A 15 4.84 -10.11 6.35
C GLU A 15 3.97 -8.86 6.52
N LEU A 16 2.97 -8.67 5.66
CA LEU A 16 2.05 -7.52 5.74
C LEU A 16 1.26 -7.51 7.05
N ARG A 17 0.83 -8.67 7.53
CA ARG A 17 0.12 -8.78 8.80
C ARG A 17 0.98 -8.36 9.98
N ALA A 18 2.21 -8.86 10.05
CA ALA A 18 3.15 -8.46 11.08
C ALA A 18 3.43 -6.95 11.02
N TYR A 19 3.67 -6.43 9.82
CA TYR A 19 3.88 -5.00 9.60
C TYR A 19 2.70 -4.14 10.08
N TYR A 20 1.46 -4.50 9.71
CA TYR A 20 0.29 -3.74 10.10
C TYR A 20 -0.09 -3.91 11.58
N ASP A 21 0.23 -5.04 12.22
CA ASP A 21 0.05 -5.22 13.65
C ASP A 21 0.93 -4.24 14.45
N GLU A 22 2.17 -4.04 14.01
CA GLU A 22 3.08 -3.06 14.60
C GLU A 22 2.70 -1.60 14.28
N LEU A 23 2.26 -1.34 13.04
CA LEU A 23 1.96 0.01 12.57
C LEU A 23 0.62 0.55 13.09
N LEU A 24 -0.39 -0.32 13.18
CA LEU A 24 -1.78 0.06 13.49
C LEU A 24 -2.13 -0.37 14.92
N THR A 25 -1.45 0.25 15.88
CA THR A 25 -1.77 0.16 17.30
C THR A 25 -3.18 0.69 17.60
N ASP A 26 -3.74 0.34 18.76
CA ASP A 26 -5.11 0.73 19.13
C ASP A 26 -5.34 2.26 19.10
N ASP A 27 -4.37 3.04 19.58
CA ASP A 27 -4.41 4.50 19.54
C ASP A 27 -4.35 5.07 18.11
N VAL A 28 -3.60 4.42 17.22
CA VAL A 28 -3.57 4.78 15.80
C VAL A 28 -4.92 4.48 15.16
N ARG A 29 -5.52 3.32 15.45
CA ARG A 29 -6.84 2.93 14.93
C ARG A 29 -7.92 3.90 15.41
N GLU A 30 -7.92 4.28 16.68
CA GLU A 30 -8.83 5.28 17.24
C GLU A 30 -8.67 6.62 16.53
N ALA A 31 -7.44 7.12 16.41
CA ALA A 31 -7.18 8.39 15.72
C ALA A 31 -7.56 8.38 14.22
N LEU A 32 -7.40 7.24 13.54
CA LEU A 32 -7.86 7.09 12.14
C LEU A 32 -9.38 7.04 12.02
N ALA A 33 -10.08 6.53 13.05
CA ALA A 33 -11.54 6.47 13.09
C ALA A 33 -12.18 7.84 13.38
N GLU A 34 -11.51 8.72 14.13
CA GLU A 34 -11.98 10.08 14.40
C GLU A 34 -11.98 10.96 13.14
N GLU A 35 -10.94 10.84 12.31
CA GLU A 35 -10.77 11.63 11.07
C GLU A 35 -10.55 10.72 9.84
N PRO A 36 -11.55 9.95 9.36
CA PRO A 36 -11.34 8.97 8.30
C PRO A 36 -10.86 9.60 7.00
N GLY A 37 -9.71 9.12 6.51
CA GLY A 37 -9.12 9.58 5.25
C GLY A 37 -8.49 10.99 5.29
N VAL A 38 -8.53 11.66 6.44
CA VAL A 38 -8.01 13.02 6.63
C VAL A 38 -7.23 13.13 7.94
N GLY A 39 -6.64 14.28 8.21
CA GLY A 39 -6.02 14.54 9.51
C GLY A 39 -4.56 14.08 9.68
N PRO A 40 -3.97 14.36 10.87
CA PRO A 40 -2.56 14.11 11.14
C PRO A 40 -2.20 12.62 11.21
N ALA A 41 -3.08 11.79 11.79
CA ALA A 41 -2.86 10.35 11.90
C ALA A 41 -2.80 9.70 10.52
N HIS A 42 -3.77 9.99 9.65
CA HIS A 42 -3.78 9.53 8.26
C HIS A 42 -2.48 9.91 7.54
N ARG A 43 -2.09 11.19 7.57
CA ARG A 43 -0.85 11.66 6.92
C ARG A 43 0.40 10.99 7.46
N ARG A 44 0.47 10.76 8.77
CA ARG A 44 1.60 10.09 9.42
C ARG A 44 1.71 8.64 8.95
N ILE A 45 0.62 7.89 8.99
CA ILE A 45 0.62 6.47 8.61
C ILE A 45 0.88 6.30 7.11
N VAL A 46 0.25 7.11 6.24
CA VAL A 46 0.55 7.10 4.80
C VAL A 46 2.02 7.42 4.53
N ARG A 47 2.59 8.41 5.23
CA ARG A 47 4.01 8.74 5.11
C ARG A 47 4.91 7.60 5.55
N GLN A 48 4.59 6.94 6.66
CA GLN A 48 5.35 5.79 7.16
C GLN A 48 5.33 4.64 6.15
N MET A 49 4.14 4.26 5.65
CA MET A 49 4.00 3.25 4.58
C MET A 49 4.79 3.60 3.32
N GLY A 50 4.88 4.89 2.97
CA GLY A 50 5.70 5.35 1.85
C GLY A 50 7.20 5.16 2.10
N SER A 51 7.68 5.54 3.29
CA SER A 51 9.08 5.34 3.70
C SER A 51 9.47 3.87 3.76
N ASP A 52 8.53 3.00 4.16
CA ASP A 52 8.75 1.57 4.33
C ASP A 52 8.58 0.78 3.01
N GLY A 53 8.24 1.45 1.91
CA GLY A 53 8.13 0.83 0.59
C GLY A 53 6.85 0.01 0.37
N TRP A 54 5.80 0.26 1.17
CA TRP A 54 4.50 -0.40 1.05
C TRP A 54 3.48 0.37 0.20
N LEU A 55 3.82 1.60 -0.21
CA LEU A 55 3.07 2.31 -1.24
C LEU A 55 3.63 1.98 -2.63
N ALA A 56 2.77 2.07 -3.65
CA ALA A 56 3.20 1.93 -5.04
C ALA A 56 3.98 0.63 -5.36
N VAL A 57 3.69 -0.46 -4.64
CA VAL A 57 4.41 -1.74 -4.75
C VAL A 57 4.39 -2.33 -6.17
N GLY A 58 3.37 -2.02 -6.95
CA GLY A 58 3.24 -2.44 -8.35
C GLY A 58 3.96 -1.57 -9.36
N TRP A 59 4.48 -0.41 -8.97
CA TRP A 59 5.18 0.47 -9.90
C TRP A 59 6.51 -0.17 -10.33
N PRO A 60 6.96 0.11 -11.56
CA PRO A 60 8.30 -0.25 -11.99
C PRO A 60 9.38 0.31 -11.05
N GLU A 61 10.50 -0.39 -10.91
CA GLU A 61 11.63 0.04 -10.07
C GLU A 61 12.20 1.40 -10.50
N GLU A 62 12.16 1.73 -11.81
CA GLU A 62 12.60 3.04 -12.33
C GLU A 62 11.79 4.22 -11.78
N TYR A 63 10.57 3.96 -11.29
CA TYR A 63 9.71 4.93 -10.62
C TYR A 63 9.67 4.72 -9.09
N GLY A 64 10.61 3.96 -8.53
CA GLY A 64 10.75 3.72 -7.10
C GLY A 64 9.78 2.68 -6.52
N GLY A 65 9.09 1.91 -7.36
CA GLY A 65 8.25 0.80 -6.91
C GLY A 65 9.02 -0.50 -6.68
N ARG A 66 8.28 -1.57 -6.33
CA ARG A 66 8.82 -2.92 -6.09
C ARG A 66 8.59 -3.88 -7.26
N GLY A 67 7.90 -3.44 -8.32
CA GLY A 67 7.60 -4.27 -9.49
C GLY A 67 6.76 -5.52 -9.18
N LEU A 68 5.98 -5.52 -8.09
CA LEU A 68 5.19 -6.67 -7.69
C LEU A 68 4.17 -7.04 -8.77
N SER A 69 3.94 -8.35 -8.94
CA SER A 69 2.94 -8.88 -9.86
C SER A 69 1.51 -8.48 -9.47
N ALA A 70 0.55 -8.63 -10.37
CA ALA A 70 -0.84 -8.28 -10.11
C ALA A 70 -1.44 -9.04 -8.91
N VAL A 71 -1.04 -10.31 -8.69
CA VAL A 71 -1.52 -11.10 -7.54
C VAL A 71 -0.91 -10.60 -6.24
N GLU A 72 0.39 -10.26 -6.24
CA GLU A 72 1.04 -9.70 -5.06
C GLU A 72 0.51 -8.30 -4.70
N GLN A 73 0.23 -7.46 -5.70
CA GLN A 73 -0.46 -6.18 -5.49
C GLN A 73 -1.85 -6.39 -4.88
N PHE A 74 -2.59 -7.41 -5.33
CA PHE A 74 -3.87 -7.77 -4.75
C PHE A 74 -3.72 -8.20 -3.28
N ILE A 75 -2.71 -9.00 -2.94
CA ILE A 75 -2.44 -9.41 -1.55
C ILE A 75 -2.14 -8.19 -0.66
N VAL A 76 -1.28 -7.28 -1.11
CA VAL A 76 -0.98 -6.03 -0.38
C VAL A 76 -2.25 -5.23 -0.16
N PHE A 77 -3.08 -5.08 -1.19
CA PHE A 77 -4.34 -4.37 -1.08
C PHE A 77 -5.32 -5.03 -0.10
N ASP A 78 -5.53 -6.34 -0.23
CA ASP A 78 -6.51 -7.09 0.56
C ASP A 78 -6.16 -7.05 2.06
N GLU A 79 -4.90 -7.28 2.42
CA GLU A 79 -4.45 -7.19 3.81
C GLU A 79 -4.47 -5.74 4.34
N SER A 80 -4.15 -4.74 3.50
CA SER A 80 -4.27 -3.32 3.87
C SER A 80 -5.70 -2.97 4.28
N VAL A 81 -6.68 -3.39 3.48
CA VAL A 81 -8.10 -3.11 3.75
C VAL A 81 -8.60 -3.91 4.93
N ALA A 82 -8.26 -5.21 4.99
CA ALA A 82 -8.67 -6.09 6.08
C ALA A 82 -8.21 -5.58 7.45
N LEU A 83 -7.02 -4.97 7.51
CA LEU A 83 -6.44 -4.44 8.73
C LEU A 83 -6.74 -2.95 8.95
N GLY A 84 -7.48 -2.30 8.05
CA GLY A 84 -7.90 -0.90 8.20
C GLY A 84 -6.79 0.13 7.95
N ALA A 85 -5.77 -0.23 7.17
CA ALA A 85 -4.71 0.68 6.78
C ALA A 85 -5.23 1.77 5.81
N PRO A 86 -4.81 3.03 5.98
CA PRO A 86 -5.26 4.15 5.14
C PRO A 86 -4.53 4.19 3.78
N ILE A 87 -4.68 3.17 2.94
CA ILE A 87 -3.96 3.10 1.66
C ILE A 87 -4.56 4.06 0.60
N PRO A 88 -3.78 4.99 0.01
CA PRO A 88 -4.28 5.96 -0.96
C PRO A 88 -4.42 5.36 -2.37
N MET A 89 -5.32 4.40 -2.53
CA MET A 89 -5.46 3.58 -3.74
C MET A 89 -5.55 4.37 -5.05
N LEU A 90 -6.40 5.39 -5.12
CA LEU A 90 -6.58 6.18 -6.35
C LEU A 90 -5.28 6.87 -6.75
N THR A 91 -4.51 7.35 -5.77
CA THR A 91 -3.22 8.00 -6.02
C THR A 91 -2.23 7.02 -6.61
N ILE A 92 -2.06 5.84 -6.01
CA ILE A 92 -1.04 4.88 -6.42
C ILE A 92 -1.45 4.03 -7.63
N ASN A 93 -2.73 3.71 -7.81
CA ASN A 93 -3.19 2.80 -8.88
C ASN A 93 -3.75 3.54 -10.09
N THR A 94 -3.99 4.84 -10.00
CA THR A 94 -4.57 5.62 -11.11
C THR A 94 -3.77 6.88 -11.39
N VAL A 95 -3.61 7.78 -10.41
CA VAL A 95 -2.96 9.08 -10.66
C VAL A 95 -1.49 8.90 -11.04
N GLY A 96 -0.72 8.15 -10.26
CA GLY A 96 0.69 7.88 -10.54
C GLY A 96 0.91 7.21 -11.91
N PRO A 97 0.26 6.07 -12.21
CA PRO A 97 0.35 5.44 -13.53
C PRO A 97 -0.08 6.34 -14.69
N THR A 98 -1.07 7.20 -14.48
CA THR A 98 -1.49 8.20 -15.50
C THR A 98 -0.38 9.21 -15.76
N ILE A 99 0.30 9.71 -14.71
CA ILE A 99 1.45 10.61 -14.83
C ILE A 99 2.63 9.90 -15.48
N MET A 100 2.91 8.65 -15.12
CA MET A 100 3.98 7.85 -15.76
C MET A 100 3.75 7.70 -17.26
N GLN A 101 2.51 7.42 -17.68
CA GLN A 101 2.20 7.17 -19.07
C GLN A 101 2.04 8.44 -19.90
N TYR A 102 1.41 9.49 -19.35
CA TYR A 102 0.98 10.66 -20.12
C TYR A 102 1.55 11.99 -19.61
N GLY A 103 2.25 11.97 -18.47
CA GLY A 103 2.84 13.16 -17.89
C GLY A 103 4.09 13.64 -18.63
N THR A 104 4.41 14.91 -18.47
CA THR A 104 5.69 15.47 -18.88
C THR A 104 6.82 14.97 -17.98
N ASP A 105 8.07 15.13 -18.42
CA ASP A 105 9.23 14.75 -17.60
C ASP A 105 9.34 15.57 -16.30
N GLU A 106 8.75 16.76 -16.24
CA GLU A 106 8.65 17.56 -14.99
C GLU A 106 7.59 17.01 -14.03
N GLN A 107 6.55 16.34 -14.54
CA GLN A 107 5.49 15.75 -13.73
C GLN A 107 5.85 14.37 -13.18
N LYS A 108 6.73 13.64 -13.88
CA LYS A 108 7.26 12.33 -13.48
C LYS A 108 8.30 12.48 -12.39
#